data_AF-A0A842X4K0-F1
#
_entry.id   AF-A0A842X4K0-F1
#
_cell.length_a   1.000
_cell.length_b   1.000
_cell.length_c   1.000
_cell.angle_alpha   90.00
_cell.angle_beta   90.00
_cell.angle_gamma   90.00
#
_symmetry.space_group_name_H-M   'P 1'
#
loop_
_entity.id
_entity.type
_entity.pdbx_description
1 polymer ?
#
loop_
_entity_poly.entity_id
_entity_poly.type
_entity_poly.pdbx_seq_one_letter_code
_entity_poly.pdbx_strand_id
1 'polypeptide(L)' 'MRDGQGYVTLLLLVAATVYVGYSFVVDGIGDSPLVILAVGIMLLWILALIGWFKGKNEGAPAKDV' A
#
# COMPACT_ATOMS: atom_id res chain seq x y z
N MET A 1 -7.53 3.69 -20.86
CA MET A 1 -8.11 4.45 -19.71
C MET A 1 -8.70 3.55 -18.63
N ARG A 2 -9.08 2.29 -18.91
CA ARG A 2 -9.64 1.36 -17.91
C ARG A 2 -8.60 0.83 -16.90
N ASP A 3 -7.34 0.76 -17.30
CA ASP A 3 -6.30 0.09 -16.52
C ASP A 3 -5.81 0.98 -15.36
N GLY A 4 -5.62 2.28 -15.62
CA GLY A 4 -5.24 3.27 -14.61
C GLY A 4 -6.28 3.48 -13.51
N GLN A 5 -7.57 3.39 -13.85
CA GLN A 5 -8.66 3.60 -12.89
C GLN A 5 -8.77 2.45 -11.87
N GLY A 6 -8.52 1.20 -12.30
CA GLY A 6 -8.50 0.05 -11.40
C GLY A 6 -7.40 0.13 -10.34
N TYR A 7 -6.21 0.62 -10.71
CA TYR A 7 -5.12 0.84 -9.76
C TYR A 7 -5.45 1.93 -8.74
N VAL A 8 -6.07 3.03 -9.16
CA VAL A 8 -6.46 4.12 -8.26
C VAL A 8 -7.51 3.63 -7.27
N THR A 9 -8.51 2.88 -7.72
CA THR A 9 -9.54 2.30 -6.84
C THR A 9 -8.94 1.31 -5.84
N LEU A 10 -8.02 0.44 -6.28
CA LEU A 10 -7.34 -0.50 -5.40
C LEU A 10 -6.48 0.21 -4.35
N LEU A 11 -5.75 1.25 -4.76
CA LEU A 11 -4.86 2.01 -3.89
C LEU A 11 -5.66 2.79 -2.83
N LEU A 12 -6.80 3.37 -3.21
CA LEU A 12 -7.74 4.00 -2.28
C LEU A 12 -8.35 3.00 -1.28
N LEU A 13 -8.73 1.81 -1.74
CA LEU A 13 -9.27 0.76 -0.88
C LEU A 13 -8.23 0.29 0.16
N VAL A 14 -6.99 0.12 -0.27
CA VAL A 14 -5.89 -0.26 0.62
C VAL A 14 -5.58 0.86 1.62
N ALA A 15 -5.50 2.11 1.17
CA ALA A 15 -5.28 3.26 2.06
C ALA A 15 -6.40 3.40 3.10
N ALA A 16 -7.66 3.19 2.71
CA ALA A 16 -8.80 3.20 3.63
C ALA A 16 -8.70 2.08 4.67
N THR A 17 -8.37 0.85 4.24
CA THR A 17 -8.20 -0.30 5.15
C THR A 17 -7.06 -0.06 6.14
N VAL A 18 -5.95 0.53 5.69
CA VAL A 18 -4.81 0.88 6.55
C VAL A 18 -5.19 1.97 7.55
N TYR A 19 -5.89 3.02 7.11
CA TYR A 19 -6.34 4.09 8.00
C TYR A 19 -7.28 3.55 9.09
N VAL A 20 -8.27 2.74 8.72
CA VAL A 20 -9.19 2.11 9.68
C VAL A 20 -8.45 1.22 10.67
N GLY A 21 -7.50 0.39 10.19
CA GLY A 21 -6.66 -0.44 11.04
C GLY A 21 -5.77 0.39 11.98
N TYR A 22 -5.20 1.49 11.49
CA TYR A 22 -4.41 2.43 12.28
C TYR A 22 -5.24 3.07 13.39
N SER A 23 -6.42 3.62 13.06
CA SER A 23 -7.33 4.20 14.03
C SER A 23 -7.69 3.19 15.13
N PHE A 24 -8.00 1.95 14.76
CA PHE A 24 -8.34 0.90 15.72
C PHE A 24 -7.17 0.53 16.64
N VAL A 25 -5.95 0.50 16.11
CA VAL A 25 -4.74 0.15 16.87
C VAL A 25 -4.29 1.31 17.76
N VAL A 26 -4.31 2.54 17.26
CA VAL A 26 -3.92 3.73 18.03
C VAL A 26 -4.92 4.05 19.13
N ASP A 27 -6.22 3.97 18.84
CA ASP A 27 -7.26 4.19 19.85
C ASP A 27 -7.21 3.11 20.97
N GLY A 28 -6.75 1.89 20.64
CA GLY A 28 -6.68 0.78 21.60
C GLY A 28 -5.37 0.62 22.37
N ILE A 29 -4.23 0.99 21.78
CA ILE A 29 -2.88 0.75 22.35
C ILE A 29 -2.18 2.07 22.73
N GLY A 30 -2.68 3.22 22.26
CA GLY A 30 -2.07 4.53 22.43
C GLY A 30 -0.88 4.76 21.49
N ASP A 31 -0.34 5.99 21.52
CA ASP A 31 0.82 6.45 20.73
C ASP A 31 2.13 5.77 21.18
N SER A 32 2.19 4.45 21.09
CA SER A 32 3.41 3.70 21.37
C SER A 32 4.31 3.71 20.13
N PRO A 33 5.65 3.88 20.30
CA PRO A 33 6.60 3.84 19.20
C PRO A 33 6.53 2.54 18.37
N LEU A 34 6.09 1.45 18.98
CA LEU A 34 5.91 0.14 18.33
C LEU A 34 4.76 0.13 17.32
N VAL A 35 3.66 0.85 17.61
CA VAL A 35 2.51 0.96 16.68
C VAL A 35 2.91 1.75 15.43
N ILE A 36 3.61 2.87 15.62
CA ILE A 36 4.12 3.70 14.51
C ILE A 36 5.09 2.88 13.65
N LEU A 37 6.00 2.12 14.28
CA LEU A 37 6.93 1.24 13.58
C LEU A 37 6.21 0.14 12.79
N ALA A 38 5.23 -0.53 13.41
CA ALA A 38 4.45 -1.59 12.77
C ALA A 38 3.66 -1.08 11.56
N VAL A 39 3.02 0.08 11.69
CA VAL A 39 2.26 0.74 10.61
C VAL A 39 3.20 1.17 9.48
N GLY A 40 4.36 1.74 9.82
CA GLY A 40 5.40 2.10 8.85
C GLY A 40 5.89 0.89 8.05
N ILE A 41 6.17 -0.24 8.70
CA ILE A 41 6.55 -1.49 8.04
C ILE A 41 5.43 -2.00 7.13
N MET A 42 4.18 -1.95 7.60
CA MET A 42 3.01 -2.39 6.84
C MET A 42 2.82 -1.56 5.57
N LEU A 43 3.03 -0.24 5.65
CA LEU A 43 3.00 0.67 4.49
C LEU A 43 4.10 0.35 3.47
N LEU A 44 5.34 0.11 3.92
CA LEU A 44 6.44 -0.26 3.03
C LEU A 44 6.16 -1.59 2.31
N TRP A 45 5.56 -2.56 3.00
CA TRP A 45 5.14 -3.84 2.43
C TRP A 45 4.05 -3.68 1.35
N ILE A 46 3.07 -2.80 1.60
CA ILE A 46 2.01 -2.49 0.63
C ILE A 46 2.57 -1.82 -0.61
N LEU A 47 3.48 -0.84 -0.46
CA LEU A 47 4.14 -0.20 -1.60
C LEU A 47 4.96 -1.19 -2.43
N ALA A 48 5.66 -2.11 -1.77
CA ALA A 48 6.38 -3.19 -2.44
C ALA A 48 5.42 -4.13 -3.20
N LEU A 49 4.27 -4.48 -2.60
CA LEU A 49 3.24 -5.28 -3.26
C LEU A 49 2.64 -4.56 -4.46
N ILE A 50 2.32 -3.27 -4.35
CA ILE A 50 1.81 -2.47 -5.47
C ILE A 50 2.84 -2.40 -6.60
N GLY A 51 4.12 -2.15 -6.28
CA GLY A 51 5.21 -2.18 -7.25
C GLY A 51 5.38 -3.55 -7.91
N TRP A 52 5.21 -4.64 -7.14
CA TRP A 52 5.24 -6.01 -7.61
C TRP A 52 4.06 -6.34 -8.55
N PHE A 53 2.84 -5.95 -8.20
CA PHE A 53 1.67 -6.12 -9.06
C PHE A 53 1.75 -5.25 -10.32
N LYS A 54 2.26 -4.02 -10.19
CA LYS A 54 2.59 -3.15 -11.34
C LYS A 54 3.60 -3.84 -12.26
N GLY A 55 4.69 -4.38 -11.73
CA GLY A 55 5.72 -5.08 -12.50
C GLY A 55 5.27 -6.40 -13.14
N LYS A 56 4.21 -7.04 -12.65
CA LYS A 56 3.59 -8.22 -13.29
C LYS A 56 2.65 -7.86 -14.44
N ASN A 57 2.09 -6.66 -14.43
CA ASN A 57 1.12 -6.20 -15.44
C ASN A 57 1.75 -5.31 -16.52
N GLU A 58 2.92 -4.72 -16.25
CA GLU A 58 3.80 -4.12 -17.24
C GLU A 58 4.75 -5.21 -17.78
N GLY A 59 4.26 -6.01 -18.73
CA GLY A 59 5.07 -7.06 -19.33
C GLY A 59 6.41 -6.53 -19.87
N ALA A 60 7.51 -6.99 -19.27
CA ALA A 60 8.88 -6.98 -19.79
C ALA A 60 9.58 -5.59 -19.91
N PRO A 61 10.92 -5.57 -19.76
CA PRO A 61 11.70 -4.36 -19.51
C PRO A 61 11.73 -3.45 -20.74
N ALA A 62 11.76 -2.14 -20.50
CA ALA A 62 12.21 -1.17 -21.49
C ALA A 62 13.68 -1.46 -21.87
N LYS A 63 13.88 -2.38 -22.82
CA LYS A 63 15.13 -2.53 -23.57
C LYS A 63 14.97 -1.77 -24.88
N ASP A 64 14.81 -0.46 -24.78
CA ASP A 64 14.98 0.45 -25.91
C ASP A 64 16.02 1.51 -25.49
N VAL A 65 17.27 1.05 -25.35
CA VAL A 65 18.51 1.84 -25.50
C VAL A 65 19.37 1.08 -26.50
#